data_AF-A0A175VPW4-F1
#
_entry.id   AF-A0A175VPW4-F1
#
_cell.length_a   1.000
_cell.length_b   1.000
_cell.length_c   1.000
_cell.angle_alpha   90.00
_cell.angle_beta   90.00
_cell.angle_gamma   90.00
#
_symmetry.space_group_name_H-M   'P 1'
#
loop_
_entity.id
_entity.type
_entity.pdbx_description
1 polymer ?
#
loop_
_entity_poly.entity_id
_entity_poly.type
_entity_poly.pdbx_seq_one_letter_code
_entity_poly.pdbx_strand_id
1 'polypeptide(L)'
;MAMHPAKPRVLCLDGGGIRGLSEILILKELMLQVRIHNHLEYTPEPRQCFDFICGTSTGGLVAVMLGRLGKSLAECEEHFRGFGSKIFAGGAFRKASRMASVGFRHSAKDLADVIRLEAGAGQEDLFEPDADASARGHVPAS
;
A
#
# COMPACT_ATOMS: atom_id res chain seq x y z
N MET A 1 7.23 30.75 17.94
CA MET A 1 6.57 30.73 16.62
C MET A 1 5.75 29.45 16.54
N ALA A 2 4.42 29.55 16.45
CA ALA A 2 3.61 28.37 16.19
C ALA A 2 3.89 27.94 14.75
N MET A 3 4.55 26.79 14.56
CA MET A 3 4.62 26.15 13.25
C MET A 3 3.19 25.88 12.81
N HIS A 4 2.80 26.45 11.67
CA HIS A 4 1.52 26.09 11.06
C HIS A 4 1.54 24.57 10.85
N PRO A 5 0.51 23.82 11.29
CA PRO A 5 0.47 22.39 11.08
C PRO A 5 0.60 22.14 9.58
N ALA A 6 1.55 21.27 9.21
CA ALA A 6 1.78 20.92 7.82
C ALA A 6 0.46 20.37 7.22
N LYS A 7 0.19 20.71 5.96
CA LYS A 7 -1.00 20.21 5.26
C LYS A 7 -0.89 18.68 5.14
N PRO A 8 -1.91 17.91 5.56
CA PRO A 8 -1.90 16.46 5.43
C PRO A 8 -1.69 16.02 3.99
N ARG A 9 -0.85 15.01 3.79
CA ARG A 9 -0.52 14.39 2.50
C ARG A 9 -1.11 12.99 2.47
N VAL A 10 -2.02 12.76 1.53
CA VAL A 10 -2.74 11.49 1.39
C VAL A 10 -2.30 10.79 0.11
N LEU A 11 -1.88 9.53 0.23
CA LEU A 11 -1.62 8.64 -0.89
C LEU A 11 -2.85 7.75 -1.13
N CYS A 12 -3.42 7.83 -2.34
CA CYS A 12 -4.56 7.01 -2.76
C CYS A 12 -4.12 6.03 -3.85
N LEU A 13 -4.30 4.74 -3.61
CA LEU A 13 -3.89 3.64 -4.49
C LEU A 13 -5.11 2.99 -5.17
N ASP A 14 -5.07 2.87 -6.49
CA ASP A 14 -6.19 2.36 -7.27
C ASP A 14 -6.16 0.81 -7.41
N GLY A 15 -7.33 0.26 -7.69
CA GLY A 15 -7.48 -1.12 -8.12
C GLY A 15 -7.03 -1.29 -9.57
N GLY A 16 -6.41 -2.42 -9.91
CA GLY A 16 -5.96 -2.64 -11.29
C GLY A 16 -5.88 -4.10 -11.72
N GLY A 17 -6.10 -5.04 -10.79
CA GLY A 17 -5.69 -6.41 -10.99
C GLY A 17 -4.16 -6.47 -11.10
N ILE A 18 -3.61 -7.27 -12.02
CA ILE A 18 -2.15 -7.37 -12.24
C ILE A 18 -1.47 -6.04 -12.59
N ARG A 19 -2.24 -5.05 -13.09
CA ARG A 19 -1.74 -3.69 -13.36
C ARG A 19 -1.34 -2.93 -12.09
N GLY A 20 -1.73 -3.40 -10.91
CA GLY A 20 -1.25 -2.85 -9.63
C GLY A 20 0.28 -2.95 -9.48
N LEU A 21 0.94 -3.86 -10.20
CA LEU A 21 2.41 -3.88 -10.26
C LEU A 21 2.96 -2.58 -10.89
N SER A 22 2.27 -2.02 -11.88
CA SER A 22 2.63 -0.73 -12.46
C SER A 22 2.53 0.40 -11.44
N GLU A 23 1.51 0.38 -10.59
CA GLU A 23 1.35 1.39 -9.52
C GLU A 23 2.48 1.31 -8.50
N ILE A 24 2.89 0.11 -8.10
CA ILE A 24 4.05 -0.10 -7.21
C ILE A 24 5.33 0.44 -7.86
N LEU A 25 5.55 0.18 -9.16
CA LEU A 25 6.72 0.67 -9.88
C LEU A 25 6.73 2.20 -10.03
N ILE A 26 5.58 2.81 -10.32
CA ILE A 26 5.42 4.27 -10.36
C ILE A 26 5.74 4.86 -8.99
N LEU A 27 5.26 4.23 -7.91
CA LEU A 27 5.50 4.70 -6.55
C LEU A 27 6.99 4.58 -6.15
N LYS A 28 7.69 3.52 -6.59
CA LYS A 28 9.15 3.41 -6.42
C LYS A 28 9.90 4.54 -7.11
N GLU A 29 9.54 4.85 -8.35
CA GLU A 29 10.13 5.97 -9.08
C GLU A 29 9.83 7.30 -8.39
N LEU A 30 8.60 7.51 -7.93
CA LEU A 30 8.23 8.71 -7.18
C LEU A 30 9.09 8.88 -5.91
N MET A 31 9.31 7.81 -5.14
CA MET A 31 10.16 7.88 -3.95
C MET A 31 11.64 8.15 -4.29
N LEU A 32 12.13 7.61 -5.42
CA LEU A 32 13.46 7.93 -5.93
C LEU A 32 13.56 9.42 -6.31
N GLN A 33 12.54 9.98 -6.96
CA GLN A 33 12.49 11.40 -7.29
C GLN A 33 12.44 12.27 -6.02
N VAL A 34 11.69 11.87 -4.99
CA VAL A 34 11.70 12.54 -3.68
C VAL A 34 13.09 12.56 -3.08
N ARG A 35 13.84 11.44 -3.15
CA ARG A 35 15.23 11.39 -2.71
C ARG A 35 16.10 12.40 -3.46
N ILE A 36 16.03 12.40 -4.80
CA ILE A 36 16.88 13.26 -5.65
C ILE A 36 16.58 14.74 -5.37
N HIS A 37 15.30 15.12 -5.39
CA HIS A 37 14.87 16.51 -5.21
C HIS A 37 15.14 17.07 -3.80
N ASN A 38 15.14 16.21 -2.78
CA ASN A 38 15.41 16.61 -1.40
C ASN A 38 16.84 16.31 -0.95
N HIS A 39 17.73 15.89 -1.86
CA HIS A 39 19.13 15.55 -1.58
C HIS A 39 19.32 14.55 -0.42
N LEU A 40 18.46 13.53 -0.36
CA LEU A 40 18.52 12.53 0.70
C LEU A 40 19.57 11.46 0.40
N GLU A 41 20.25 10.98 1.44
CA GLU A 41 21.21 9.88 1.33
C GLU A 41 20.53 8.53 1.07
N TYR A 42 19.24 8.41 1.41
CA TYR A 42 18.43 7.20 1.26
C TYR A 42 17.14 7.48 0.48
N THR A 43 16.54 6.43 -0.09
CA THR A 43 15.22 6.52 -0.72
C THR A 43 14.15 6.34 0.36
N PRO A 44 13.29 7.33 0.63
CA PRO A 44 12.27 7.20 1.66
C PRO A 44 11.16 6.25 1.24
N GLU A 45 10.58 5.56 2.21
CA GLU A 45 9.36 4.75 2.00
C GLU A 45 8.12 5.64 2.01
N PRO A 46 7.01 5.25 1.34
CA PRO A 46 5.78 6.04 1.29
C PRO A 46 5.28 6.49 2.67
N ARG A 47 5.39 5.64 3.70
CA ARG A 47 5.02 5.95 5.09
C ARG A 47 5.81 7.11 5.72
N GLN A 48 6.98 7.46 5.19
CA GLN A 48 7.77 8.62 5.62
C GLN A 48 7.33 9.91 4.89
N CYS A 49 6.60 9.75 3.78
CA CYS A 49 6.17 10.81 2.86
C CYS A 49 4.67 11.13 2.93
N PHE A 50 3.84 10.29 3.55
CA PHE A 50 2.40 10.48 3.58
C PHE A 50 1.83 10.24 4.99
N ASP A 51 0.89 11.07 5.41
CA ASP A 51 0.17 10.96 6.69
C ASP A 51 -0.87 9.82 6.63
N PHE A 52 -1.50 9.66 5.46
CA PHE A 52 -2.51 8.63 5.21
C PHE A 52 -2.20 7.88 3.91
N ILE A 53 -2.35 6.56 3.97
CA ILE A 53 -2.29 5.69 2.80
C ILE A 53 -3.60 4.93 2.72
N CYS A 54 -4.34 5.12 1.64
CA CYS A 54 -5.60 4.44 1.38
C CYS A 54 -5.61 3.85 -0.03
N GLY A 55 -6.56 2.95 -0.30
CA GLY A 55 -6.70 2.40 -1.63
C GLY A 55 -7.90 1.48 -1.79
N THR A 56 -8.20 1.11 -3.03
CA THR A 56 -9.32 0.22 -3.38
C THR A 56 -8.83 -1.07 -4.02
N SER A 57 -9.49 -2.20 -3.73
CA SER A 57 -9.15 -3.52 -4.31
C SER A 57 -7.67 -3.87 -4.12
N THR A 58 -6.91 -4.12 -5.19
CA THR A 58 -5.46 -4.35 -5.12
C THR A 58 -4.69 -3.19 -4.50
N GLY A 59 -5.09 -1.93 -4.75
CA GLY A 59 -4.48 -0.76 -4.13
C GLY A 59 -4.76 -0.70 -2.63
N GLY A 60 -5.91 -1.22 -2.17
CA GLY A 60 -6.22 -1.35 -0.74
C GLY A 60 -5.32 -2.35 -0.02
N LEU A 61 -4.97 -3.46 -0.68
CA LEU A 61 -3.96 -4.41 -0.17
C LEU A 61 -2.59 -3.74 -0.02
N VAL A 62 -2.15 -3.03 -1.06
CA VAL A 62 -0.88 -2.30 -1.02
C VAL A 62 -0.89 -1.22 0.05
N ALA A 63 -2.01 -0.52 0.24
CA ALA A 63 -2.17 0.48 1.29
C ALA A 63 -2.02 -0.13 2.70
N VAL A 64 -2.62 -1.29 2.95
CA VAL A 64 -2.47 -2.01 4.23
C VAL A 64 -1.02 -2.48 4.42
N MET A 65 -0.38 -3.03 3.38
CA MET A 65 1.01 -3.46 3.47
C MET A 65 1.97 -2.30 3.78
N LEU A 66 1.89 -1.20 3.03
CA LEU A 66 2.76 -0.04 3.21
C LEU A 66 2.48 0.71 4.52
N GLY A 67 1.20 0.93 4.83
CA GLY A 67 0.77 1.70 5.99
C GLY A 67 0.79 0.87 7.26
N ARG A 68 -0.15 -0.07 7.38
CA ARG A 68 -0.40 -0.79 8.63
C ARG A 68 0.68 -1.82 8.97
N LEU A 69 1.16 -2.55 7.97
CA LEU A 69 2.17 -3.60 8.15
C LEU A 69 3.59 -3.06 8.03
N GLY A 70 3.74 -1.81 7.58
CA GLY A 70 5.04 -1.14 7.48
C GLY A 70 6.00 -1.80 6.50
N LYS A 71 5.50 -2.59 5.54
CA LYS A 71 6.29 -3.24 4.50
C LYS A 71 6.93 -2.20 3.59
N SER A 72 8.14 -2.48 3.13
CA SER A 72 8.81 -1.68 2.10
C SER A 72 8.12 -1.84 0.75
N LEU A 73 8.36 -0.89 -0.18
CA LEU A 73 7.93 -1.05 -1.58
C LEU A 73 8.52 -2.30 -2.25
N ALA A 74 9.71 -2.74 -1.82
CA ALA A 74 10.33 -3.96 -2.32
C ALA A 74 9.56 -5.21 -1.91
N GLU A 75 9.22 -5.32 -0.62
CA GLU A 75 8.37 -6.41 -0.11
C GLU A 75 6.99 -6.36 -0.77
N CYS A 76 6.35 -5.18 -0.86
CA CYS A 76 5.05 -5.04 -1.50
C CYS A 76 5.08 -5.55 -2.96
N GLU A 77 6.15 -5.29 -3.70
CA GLU A 77 6.32 -5.82 -5.05
C GLU A 77 6.43 -7.36 -5.06
N GLU A 78 7.24 -7.93 -4.17
CA GLU A 78 7.42 -9.37 -4.06
C GLU A 78 6.09 -10.06 -3.72
N HIS A 79 5.39 -9.58 -2.70
CA HIS A 79 4.07 -10.05 -2.32
C HIS A 79 3.10 -9.91 -3.49
N PHE A 80 3.11 -8.78 -4.20
CA PHE A 80 2.22 -8.57 -5.34
C PHE A 80 2.50 -9.53 -6.49
N ARG A 81 3.76 -9.85 -6.79
CA ARG A 81 4.13 -10.86 -7.80
C ARG A 81 3.71 -12.26 -7.35
N GLY A 82 3.90 -12.60 -6.08
CA GLY A 82 3.48 -13.86 -5.48
C GLY A 82 1.96 -14.06 -5.49
N PHE A 83 1.19 -13.06 -5.07
CA PHE A 83 -0.27 -13.11 -5.11
C PHE A 83 -0.81 -12.99 -6.53
N GLY A 84 -0.22 -12.11 -7.35
CA GLY A 84 -0.65 -11.89 -8.73
C GLY A 84 -0.54 -13.16 -9.55
N SER A 85 0.52 -13.95 -9.38
CA SER A 85 0.64 -15.27 -10.01
C SER A 85 -0.46 -16.23 -9.52
N LYS A 86 -0.71 -16.34 -8.21
CA LYS A 86 -1.75 -17.24 -7.68
C LYS A 86 -3.18 -16.83 -8.06
N ILE A 87 -3.50 -15.54 -7.94
CA ILE A 87 -4.85 -15.00 -8.14
C ILE A 87 -5.15 -14.83 -9.63
N PHE A 88 -4.21 -14.31 -10.43
CA PHE A 88 -4.46 -14.04 -11.86
C PHE A 88 -4.13 -15.21 -12.78
N ALA A 89 -3.22 -16.14 -12.43
CA ALA A 89 -3.05 -17.36 -13.24
C ALA A 89 -4.30 -18.24 -13.16
N GLY A 90 -4.89 -18.39 -11.96
CA GLY A 90 -6.23 -18.98 -11.83
C GLY A 90 -7.34 -18.05 -12.32
N GLY A 91 -7.04 -16.76 -12.47
CA GLY A 91 -7.98 -15.68 -12.77
C GLY A 91 -8.55 -15.69 -14.18
N ALA A 92 -7.87 -16.22 -15.18
CA ALA A 92 -8.50 -16.40 -16.50
C ALA A 92 -9.67 -17.40 -16.39
N PHE A 93 -9.41 -18.54 -15.74
CA PHE A 93 -10.41 -19.57 -15.46
C PHE A 93 -11.47 -19.11 -14.45
N ARG A 94 -11.08 -18.36 -13.41
CA ARG A 94 -11.99 -17.83 -12.39
C ARG A 94 -12.77 -16.61 -12.86
N LYS A 95 -12.28 -15.77 -13.79
CA LYS A 95 -13.09 -14.71 -14.42
C LYS A 95 -14.13 -15.32 -15.34
N ALA A 96 -13.77 -16.33 -16.13
CA ALA A 96 -14.73 -17.08 -16.92
C ALA A 96 -15.81 -17.71 -16.01
N SER A 97 -15.41 -18.36 -14.91
CA SER A 97 -16.33 -18.94 -13.95
C SER A 97 -17.13 -17.90 -13.14
N ARG A 98 -16.54 -16.78 -12.72
CA ARG A 98 -17.23 -15.71 -11.97
C ARG A 98 -18.22 -14.94 -12.83
N MET A 99 -17.89 -14.70 -14.11
CA MET A 99 -18.81 -14.08 -15.06
C MET A 99 -19.98 -15.00 -15.36
N ALA A 100 -19.75 -16.32 -15.36
CA ALA A 100 -20.81 -17.30 -15.53
C ALA A 100 -21.69 -17.47 -14.27
N SER A 101 -21.15 -17.35 -13.05
CA SER A 101 -21.88 -17.79 -11.85
C SER A 101 -22.33 -16.69 -10.88
N VAL A 102 -21.66 -15.53 -10.77
CA VAL A 102 -21.92 -14.65 -9.62
C VAL A 102 -21.65 -13.17 -9.90
N GLY A 103 -22.70 -12.42 -10.23
CA GLY A 103 -22.67 -10.96 -10.20
C GLY A 103 -22.07 -10.44 -8.90
N PHE A 104 -21.05 -9.59 -9.01
CA PHE A 104 -20.55 -8.63 -8.01
C PHE A 104 -20.42 -9.08 -6.53
N ARG A 105 -20.17 -10.36 -6.24
CA ARG A 105 -19.80 -10.76 -4.87
C ARG A 105 -18.34 -10.41 -4.61
N HIS A 106 -18.18 -9.26 -3.94
CA HIS A 106 -16.95 -8.64 -3.48
C HIS A 106 -16.05 -9.67 -2.77
N SER A 107 -14.81 -9.84 -3.24
CA SER A 107 -13.86 -10.87 -2.77
C SER A 107 -13.23 -10.52 -1.42
N ALA A 108 -14.04 -10.34 -0.38
CA ALA A 108 -13.56 -10.08 0.98
C ALA A 108 -12.70 -11.24 1.52
N LYS A 109 -12.95 -12.48 1.06
CA LYS A 109 -12.21 -13.67 1.50
C LYS A 109 -10.75 -13.66 1.02
N ASP A 110 -10.51 -13.36 -0.25
CA ASP A 110 -9.14 -13.32 -0.78
C ASP A 110 -8.34 -12.22 -0.07
N LEU A 111 -8.95 -11.06 0.17
CA LEU A 111 -8.36 -9.97 0.95
C LEU A 111 -8.03 -10.41 2.39
N ALA A 112 -8.97 -11.07 3.06
CA ALA A 112 -8.78 -11.56 4.42
C ALA A 112 -7.68 -12.62 4.51
N ASP A 113 -7.57 -13.51 3.53
CA ASP A 113 -6.53 -14.55 3.50
C ASP A 113 -5.14 -13.93 3.32
N VAL A 114 -5.01 -12.88 2.50
CA VAL A 114 -3.76 -12.12 2.41
C VAL A 114 -3.46 -11.39 3.71
N ILE A 115 -4.43 -10.66 4.29
CA ILE A 115 -4.22 -9.96 5.56
C ILE A 115 -3.78 -10.93 6.65
N ARG A 116 -4.38 -12.13 6.74
CA ARG A 116 -3.96 -13.15 7.71
C ARG A 116 -2.56 -13.71 7.43
N LEU A 117 -2.19 -13.89 6.16
CA LEU A 117 -0.85 -14.35 5.80
C LEU A 117 0.20 -13.30 6.22
N GLU A 118 -0.12 -12.03 6.03
CA GLU A 118 0.84 -10.94 6.22
C GLU A 118 0.87 -10.37 7.65
N ALA A 119 -0.25 -10.37 8.37
CA ALA A 119 -0.30 -9.90 9.76
C ALA A 119 0.49 -10.81 10.71
N GLY A 120 0.71 -12.09 10.34
CA GLY A 120 1.13 -13.11 11.29
C GLY A 120 0.16 -13.19 12.47
N ALA A 121 0.35 -14.10 13.41
CA ALA A 121 -0.44 -14.09 14.66
C ALA A 121 -0.01 -12.95 15.63
N GLY A 122 0.53 -11.84 15.09
CA GLY A 122 1.14 -10.76 15.84
C GLY A 122 0.14 -9.65 16.16
N GLN A 123 -0.28 -9.64 17.43
CA GLN A 123 -0.89 -8.54 18.18
C GLN A 123 -1.66 -7.46 17.40
N GLU A 124 -2.98 -7.50 17.56
CA GLU A 124 -3.95 -6.47 17.20
C GLU A 124 -3.79 -5.19 18.04
N ASP A 125 -2.57 -4.66 18.17
CA ASP A 125 -2.40 -3.34 18.78
C ASP A 125 -2.88 -2.32 17.75
N LEU A 126 -4.16 -1.97 17.89
CA LEU A 126 -4.81 -0.87 17.19
C LEU A 126 -3.93 0.35 17.40
N PHE A 127 -3.55 1.04 16.32
CA PHE A 127 -2.62 2.17 16.36
C PHE A 127 -3.06 3.18 17.42
N GLU A 128 -2.44 3.13 18.61
CA GLU A 128 -2.51 4.22 19.56
C GLU A 128 -1.79 5.37 18.87
N PRO A 129 -2.48 6.49 18.58
CA PRO A 129 -1.81 7.61 17.96
C PRO A 129 -0.69 8.05 18.91
N ASP A 130 0.57 7.87 18.49
CA ASP A 130 1.69 8.51 19.16
C ASP A 130 1.34 10.01 19.22
N ALA A 131 1.13 10.53 20.43
CA ALA A 131 0.87 11.95 20.64
C ALA A 131 2.01 12.83 20.07
N ASP A 132 3.16 12.20 19.76
CA ASP A 132 4.32 12.81 19.13
C ASP A 132 4.45 12.59 17.61
N ALA A 133 3.51 11.93 16.93
CA ALA A 133 3.67 11.65 15.49
C ALA A 133 3.84 12.93 14.66
N SER A 134 3.27 14.05 15.13
CA SER A 134 3.50 15.40 14.61
C SER A 134 4.98 15.85 14.68
N ALA A 135 5.81 15.25 15.52
CA ALA A 135 7.21 15.61 15.74
C ALA A 135 8.17 14.89 14.78
N ARG A 136 7.79 13.73 14.22
CA ARG A 136 8.53 13.12 13.11
C ARG A 136 8.18 13.86 11.84
N GLY A 137 8.85 15.00 11.65
CA GLY A 137 8.78 15.79 10.44
C GLY A 137 8.82 14.88 9.22
N HIS A 138 7.75 14.94 8.47
CA HIS A 138 7.61 14.33 7.17
C HIS A 138 8.77 14.76 6.25
N VAL A 139 9.28 13.86 5.39
CA VAL A 139 10.23 14.29 4.34
C VAL A 139 9.59 15.46 3.61
N PRO A 140 10.25 16.64 3.52
CA PRO A 140 9.63 17.85 3.00
C PRO A 140 9.05 17.61 1.60
N ALA A 141 7.84 18.10 1.38
CA ALA A 141 7.33 18.26 0.03
C ALA A 141 7.97 19.52 -0.54
N SER A 142 8.53 19.42 -1.75
CA SER A 142 9.02 20.56 -2.54
C SER A 142 7.97 21.65 -2.69
#